data_AF-A0A949JCZ5-F1
#
_entry.id   AF-A0A949JCZ5-F1
#
_cell.length_a   1.000
_cell.length_b   1.000
_cell.length_c   1.000
_cell.angle_alpha   90.00
_cell.angle_beta   90.00
_cell.angle_gamma   90.00
#
_symmetry.space_group_name_H-M   'P 1'
#
loop_
_entity.id
_entity.type
_entity.pdbx_description
1 polymer ?
#
loop_
_entity_poly.entity_id
_entity_poly.type
_entity_poly.pdbx_seq_one_letter_code
_entity_poly.pdbx_strand_id
1 'polypeptide(L)'
;MLSLEPHYYLKGLPLDYHAHDPRILSYFSRDYHSIHAGKGGISEEVLKSIKTYNSRLGAPSLVFEAIERLAHSPAVVTGQQPCLLTGPLFVIYKAFTAVILAERHDAVPIFWNASEDDDISEVNHIWMMDGELEKIMLNMDPSPFFQISLTQHQRDMLISRIQELTPPTEFREHVFSLIRGCSSGFSEMFSQLLTTLFSDHGLVMVEPHLFSEQAAPLFEQLIRHPVKAVELVSKAGDSLEALGYRRQIHKLPDSCSFYLALGGARLPVTYDTVFHAGESAYTESELLTLLEEHPEWFSSTVISRPLIQDFLLPTLAYNPPGIQDQKSAGKI
;
A
#
# COMPACT_ATOMS: atom_id res chain seq x y z
N MET A 1 1.94 10.76 -32.00
CA MET A 1 3.28 10.58 -31.43
C MET A 1 3.44 11.56 -30.29
N LEU A 2 3.21 11.12 -29.05
CA LEU A 2 3.65 11.89 -27.88
C LEU A 2 5.18 11.80 -27.87
N SER A 3 5.88 12.94 -27.92
CA SER A 3 7.33 12.94 -27.91
C SER A 3 7.83 12.42 -26.56
N LEU A 4 8.58 11.32 -26.58
CA LEU A 4 9.35 10.78 -25.45
C LEU A 4 10.57 11.67 -25.17
N GLU A 5 10.38 12.98 -25.08
CA GLU A 5 11.46 13.90 -24.74
C GLU A 5 11.71 13.79 -23.23
N PRO A 6 12.90 13.33 -22.78
CA PRO A 6 13.14 12.99 -21.38
C PRO A 6 12.82 14.14 -20.43
N HIS A 7 13.05 15.39 -20.82
CA HIS A 7 12.79 16.56 -19.99
C HIS A 7 11.31 16.90 -19.77
N TYR A 8 10.36 16.20 -20.40
CA TYR A 8 8.92 16.32 -20.10
C TYR A 8 8.42 15.26 -19.12
N TYR A 9 9.03 14.06 -19.14
CA TYR A 9 8.77 12.98 -18.18
C TYR A 9 9.63 13.08 -16.93
N LEU A 10 10.80 13.70 -17.09
CA LEU A 10 11.84 13.83 -16.09
C LEU A 10 12.04 15.30 -15.71
N LYS A 11 11.00 15.93 -15.18
CA LYS A 11 11.10 17.15 -14.38
C LYS A 11 10.42 16.91 -13.04
N GLY A 12 11.01 17.40 -11.96
CA GLY A 12 10.37 17.45 -10.66
C GLY A 12 11.11 16.69 -9.56
N LEU A 13 10.43 16.61 -8.42
CA LEU A 13 11.00 16.22 -7.12
C LEU A 13 11.85 14.93 -7.14
N PRO A 14 11.47 13.83 -7.82
CA PRO A 14 12.29 12.60 -7.82
C PRO A 14 13.65 12.72 -8.49
N LEU A 15 13.77 13.58 -9.51
CA LEU A 15 15.02 13.74 -10.23
C LEU A 15 15.96 14.68 -9.53
N ASP A 16 15.41 15.72 -8.93
CA ASP A 16 16.18 16.61 -8.08
C ASP A 16 16.63 15.83 -6.83
N TYR A 17 15.84 14.87 -6.34
CA TYR A 17 16.28 13.90 -5.34
C TYR A 17 17.43 13.02 -5.84
N HIS A 18 17.27 12.38 -7.01
CA HIS A 18 18.33 11.57 -7.61
C HIS A 18 19.62 12.38 -7.89
N ALA A 19 19.48 13.63 -8.32
CA ALA A 19 20.60 14.52 -8.60
C ALA A 19 21.22 15.13 -7.34
N HIS A 20 20.72 14.80 -6.13
CA HIS A 20 21.19 15.36 -4.86
C HIS A 20 21.08 16.87 -4.79
N ASP A 21 19.98 17.41 -5.34
CA ASP A 21 19.75 18.84 -5.34
C ASP A 21 19.53 19.35 -3.91
N PRO A 22 20.37 20.27 -3.39
CA PRO A 22 20.29 20.76 -2.02
C PRO A 22 18.95 21.46 -1.71
N ARG A 23 18.20 21.90 -2.73
CA ARG A 23 16.88 22.53 -2.55
C ARG A 23 15.84 21.58 -1.97
N ILE A 24 15.99 20.27 -2.18
CA ILE A 24 14.97 19.29 -1.80
C ILE A 24 15.43 18.27 -0.75
N LEU A 25 16.74 18.16 -0.49
CA LEU A 25 17.26 17.17 0.46
C LEU A 25 16.62 17.27 1.85
N SER A 26 16.24 18.47 2.31
CA SER A 26 15.59 18.65 3.62
C SER A 26 14.19 18.03 3.73
N TYR A 27 13.55 17.66 2.62
CA TYR A 27 12.26 16.95 2.63
C TYR A 27 12.41 15.43 2.80
N PHE A 28 13.64 14.92 2.75
CA PHE A 28 13.96 13.51 2.93
C PHE A 28 14.79 13.37 4.21
N SER A 29 14.32 12.55 5.15
CA SER A 29 15.00 12.35 6.44
C SER A 29 16.30 11.56 6.33
N ARG A 30 16.53 10.88 5.20
CA ARG A 30 17.69 10.04 4.91
C ARG A 30 18.17 10.27 3.48
N ASP A 31 19.47 10.06 3.29
CA ASP A 31 20.12 10.09 1.98
C ASP A 31 20.14 8.67 1.40
N TYR A 32 19.64 8.49 0.17
CA TYR A 32 19.61 7.17 -0.47
C TYR A 32 20.99 6.67 -0.92
N HIS A 33 22.01 7.53 -1.01
CA HIS A 33 23.41 7.09 -1.18
C HIS A 33 24.01 6.54 0.12
N SER A 34 23.44 6.91 1.27
CA SER A 34 23.96 6.56 2.60
C SER A 34 22.90 5.83 3.41
N ILE A 35 22.61 4.59 2.99
CA ILE A 35 21.62 3.73 3.65
C ILE A 35 22.22 3.14 4.93
N HIS A 36 21.69 3.58 6.08
CA HIS A 36 22.05 3.06 7.39
C HIS A 36 20.82 2.49 8.10
N ALA A 37 21.00 1.33 8.73
CA ALA A 37 19.95 0.72 9.54
C ALA A 37 19.60 1.62 10.73
N GLY A 38 18.32 1.96 10.86
CA GLY A 38 17.79 2.60 12.05
C GLY A 38 17.83 1.65 13.26
N LYS A 39 17.83 2.21 14.46
CA LYS A 39 17.68 1.45 15.71
C LYS A 39 16.18 1.14 15.92
N GLY A 40 15.66 0.14 15.21
CA GLY A 40 14.29 -0.33 15.39
C GLY A 40 14.26 -1.85 15.40
N GLY A 41 13.51 -2.43 16.33
CA GLY A 41 13.17 -3.85 16.34
C GLY A 41 11.70 -4.02 15.96
N ILE A 42 11.31 -5.25 15.64
CA ILE A 42 9.92 -5.65 15.40
C ILE A 42 9.39 -6.36 16.65
N SER A 43 8.12 -6.13 17.02
CA SER A 43 7.53 -6.83 18.17
C SER A 43 7.25 -8.30 17.83
N GLU A 44 7.20 -9.15 18.86
CA GLU A 44 6.88 -10.57 18.70
C GLU A 44 5.47 -10.78 18.14
N GLU A 45 4.52 -9.93 18.51
CA GLU A 45 3.13 -9.95 18.03
C GLU A 45 3.06 -9.65 16.53
N VAL A 46 3.76 -8.61 16.06
CA VAL A 46 3.82 -8.28 14.63
C VAL A 46 4.46 -9.44 13.86
N LEU A 47 5.59 -9.98 14.33
CA LEU A 47 6.24 -11.15 13.70
C LEU A 47 5.31 -12.36 13.62
N LYS A 48 4.57 -12.65 14.70
CA LYS A 48 3.62 -13.77 14.76
C LYS A 48 2.49 -13.59 13.76
N SER A 49 1.93 -12.38 13.64
CA SER A 49 0.87 -12.07 12.67
C SER A 49 1.39 -12.19 11.23
N ILE A 50 2.60 -11.69 10.94
CA ILE A 50 3.26 -11.87 9.62
C ILE A 50 3.45 -13.35 9.31
N LYS A 51 3.97 -14.15 10.25
CA LYS A 51 4.17 -15.60 10.08
C LYS A 51 2.86 -16.33 9.82
N THR A 52 1.82 -15.99 10.56
CA THR A 52 0.47 -16.59 10.42
C THR A 52 -0.13 -16.27 9.06
N TYR A 53 -0.05 -15.01 8.61
CA TYR A 53 -0.56 -14.60 7.31
C TYR A 53 0.17 -15.32 6.17
N ASN A 54 1.51 -15.31 6.16
CA ASN A 54 2.29 -15.99 5.10
C ASN A 54 2.09 -17.52 5.10
N SER A 55 1.82 -18.14 6.25
CA SER A 55 1.39 -19.53 6.30
C SER A 55 0.03 -19.76 5.63
N ARG A 56 -0.92 -18.85 5.78
CA ARG A 56 -2.22 -18.90 5.09
C ARG A 56 -2.08 -18.73 3.58
N LEU A 57 -1.08 -17.96 3.13
CA LEU A 57 -0.75 -17.80 1.70
C LEU A 57 -0.10 -19.03 1.09
N GLY A 58 0.33 -20.02 1.89
CA GLY A 58 1.10 -21.16 1.40
C GLY A 58 2.53 -20.79 0.99
N ALA A 59 3.12 -19.79 1.66
CA ALA A 59 4.46 -19.32 1.35
C ALA A 59 5.53 -20.43 1.51
N PRO A 60 6.61 -20.42 0.70
CA PRO A 60 7.67 -21.42 0.77
C PRO A 60 8.59 -21.20 2.00
N SER A 61 9.45 -22.18 2.30
CA SER A 61 10.39 -22.14 3.42
C SER A 61 11.25 -20.88 3.46
N LEU A 62 11.69 -20.41 2.28
CA LEU A 62 12.52 -19.22 2.14
C LEU A 62 11.84 -17.95 2.70
N VAL A 63 10.50 -17.84 2.58
CA VAL A 63 9.76 -16.72 3.18
C VAL A 63 9.76 -16.82 4.71
N PHE A 64 9.66 -18.03 5.28
CA PHE A 64 9.74 -18.20 6.73
C PHE A 64 11.14 -17.93 7.29
N GLU A 65 12.19 -18.30 6.56
CA GLU A 65 13.57 -17.92 6.89
C GLU A 65 13.74 -16.40 6.87
N ALA A 66 13.15 -15.71 5.89
CA ALA A 66 13.14 -14.26 5.82
C ALA A 66 12.37 -13.61 6.99
N ILE A 67 11.24 -14.19 7.41
CA ILE A 67 10.47 -13.74 8.58
C ILE A 67 11.26 -13.93 9.88
N GLU A 68 12.00 -15.04 10.03
CA GLU A 68 12.85 -15.26 11.20
C GLU A 68 14.02 -14.26 11.24
N ARG A 69 14.63 -13.97 10.10
CA ARG A 69 15.64 -12.90 9.97
C ARG A 69 15.12 -11.52 10.38
N LEU A 70 13.84 -11.21 10.12
CA LEU A 70 13.24 -9.90 10.38
C LEU A 70 13.28 -9.50 11.86
N ALA A 71 13.40 -10.45 12.79
CA ALA A 71 13.58 -10.18 14.22
C ALA A 71 14.87 -9.38 14.53
N HIS A 72 15.89 -9.52 13.69
CA HIS A 72 17.22 -8.96 13.93
C HIS A 72 17.81 -8.23 12.72
N SER A 73 17.09 -8.21 11.61
CA SER A 73 17.53 -7.61 10.35
C SER A 73 16.60 -6.48 9.94
N PRO A 74 17.13 -5.43 9.28
CA PRO A 74 16.30 -4.40 8.68
C PRO A 74 15.35 -4.94 7.62
N ALA A 75 14.33 -4.16 7.27
CA ALA A 75 13.43 -4.42 6.15
C ALA A 75 13.60 -3.42 5.01
N VAL A 76 13.53 -3.90 3.77
CA VAL A 76 13.25 -3.06 2.60
C VAL A 76 11.78 -3.24 2.25
N VAL A 77 11.01 -2.16 2.39
CA VAL A 77 9.56 -2.20 2.25
C VAL A 77 9.16 -1.58 0.93
N THR A 78 8.28 -2.25 0.19
CA THR A 78 7.48 -1.67 -0.87
C THR A 78 6.02 -1.96 -0.57
N GLY A 79 5.07 -1.34 -1.28
CA GLY A 79 3.68 -1.70 -1.14
C GLY A 79 2.80 -1.17 -2.25
N GLN A 80 1.63 -1.76 -2.43
CA GLN A 80 0.60 -1.29 -3.35
C GLN A 80 -0.77 -1.74 -2.82
N GLN A 81 -1.84 -1.08 -3.23
CA GLN A 81 -3.18 -1.62 -3.11
C GLN A 81 -3.26 -2.99 -3.83
N PRO A 82 -4.04 -3.96 -3.31
CA PRO A 82 -4.28 -5.21 -4.00
C PRO A 82 -5.03 -4.94 -5.29
N CYS A 83 -4.44 -5.32 -6.42
CA CYS A 83 -5.05 -5.15 -7.74
C CYS A 83 -5.51 -6.50 -8.32
N LEU A 84 -6.55 -6.45 -9.16
CA LEU A 84 -7.02 -7.61 -9.90
C LEU A 84 -5.86 -8.25 -10.69
N LEU A 85 -5.60 -9.54 -10.47
CA LEU A 85 -4.51 -10.32 -11.09
C LEU A 85 -3.15 -9.62 -11.04
N THR A 86 -2.77 -9.06 -9.88
CA THR A 86 -1.54 -8.27 -9.63
C THR A 86 -1.52 -6.88 -10.27
N GLY A 87 -2.47 -6.58 -11.15
CA GLY A 87 -2.66 -5.27 -11.76
C GLY A 87 -1.52 -4.87 -12.71
N PRO A 88 -1.12 -3.59 -12.71
CA PRO A 88 -0.11 -3.10 -13.64
C PRO A 88 1.30 -3.63 -13.32
N LEU A 89 2.12 -3.81 -14.36
CA LEU A 89 3.48 -4.38 -14.26
C LEU A 89 4.41 -3.68 -13.26
N PHE A 90 4.18 -2.41 -12.94
CA PHE A 90 5.01 -1.72 -11.95
C PHE A 90 4.88 -2.35 -10.55
N VAL A 91 3.79 -3.05 -10.24
CA VAL A 91 3.65 -3.81 -8.98
C VAL A 91 4.75 -4.86 -8.87
N ILE A 92 4.97 -5.60 -9.96
CA ILE A 92 6.01 -6.62 -10.07
C ILE A 92 7.40 -5.97 -10.02
N TYR A 93 7.61 -4.86 -10.73
CA TYR A 93 8.90 -4.14 -10.68
C TYR A 93 9.22 -3.60 -9.28
N LYS A 94 8.21 -3.12 -8.55
CA LYS A 94 8.36 -2.67 -7.17
C LYS A 94 8.77 -3.80 -6.23
N ALA A 95 8.13 -4.96 -6.34
CA ALA A 95 8.47 -6.15 -5.58
C ALA A 95 9.90 -6.63 -5.89
N PHE A 96 10.28 -6.76 -7.16
CA PHE A 96 11.65 -7.11 -7.54
C PHE A 96 12.69 -6.10 -7.04
N THR A 97 12.37 -4.81 -7.11
CA THR A 97 13.28 -3.76 -6.61
C THR A 97 13.50 -3.92 -5.10
N ALA A 98 12.45 -4.21 -4.33
CA ALA A 98 12.58 -4.47 -2.90
C ALA A 98 13.43 -5.72 -2.62
N VAL A 99 13.24 -6.81 -3.37
CA VAL A 99 14.07 -8.03 -3.29
C VAL A 99 15.55 -7.72 -3.55
N ILE A 100 15.85 -7.05 -4.67
CA ILE A 100 17.23 -6.73 -5.07
C ILE A 100 17.90 -5.80 -4.05
N LEU A 101 17.17 -4.80 -3.54
CA LEU A 101 17.69 -3.90 -2.52
C LEU A 101 17.89 -4.63 -1.18
N ALA A 102 16.99 -5.53 -0.82
CA ALA A 102 17.12 -6.32 0.40
C ALA A 102 18.36 -7.20 0.37
N GLU A 103 18.61 -7.89 -0.75
CA GLU A 103 19.81 -8.71 -0.95
C GLU A 103 21.10 -7.88 -0.83
N ARG A 104 21.15 -6.70 -1.45
CA ARG A 104 22.32 -5.80 -1.43
C ARG A 104 22.67 -5.27 -0.04
N HIS A 105 21.68 -5.17 0.85
CA HIS A 105 21.83 -4.54 2.16
C HIS A 105 21.63 -5.51 3.32
N ASP A 106 21.63 -6.83 3.07
CA ASP A 106 21.34 -7.88 4.05
C ASP A 106 20.07 -7.59 4.88
N ALA A 107 19.01 -7.22 4.19
CA ALA A 107 17.71 -6.90 4.75
C ALA A 107 16.65 -7.95 4.35
N VAL A 108 15.43 -7.77 4.82
CA VAL A 108 14.27 -8.61 4.48
C VAL A 108 13.36 -7.85 3.50
N PRO A 109 13.03 -8.42 2.33
CA PRO A 109 12.10 -7.77 1.40
C PRO A 109 10.66 -7.95 1.87
N ILE A 110 9.96 -6.83 2.03
CA ILE A 110 8.57 -6.80 2.48
C ILE A 110 7.69 -6.15 1.41
N PHE A 111 6.55 -6.78 1.13
CA PHE A 111 5.45 -6.19 0.37
C PHE A 111 4.28 -5.86 1.30
N TRP A 112 4.05 -4.57 1.52
CA TRP A 112 2.91 -4.00 2.24
C TRP A 112 1.68 -3.97 1.33
N ASN A 113 0.73 -4.86 1.59
CA ASN A 113 -0.51 -4.95 0.84
C ASN A 113 -1.51 -3.90 1.39
N ALA A 114 -1.70 -2.79 0.69
CA ALA A 114 -2.53 -1.66 1.18
C ALA A 114 -4.04 -1.95 1.05
N SER A 115 -4.50 -2.97 1.77
CA SER A 115 -5.85 -3.54 1.70
C SER A 115 -6.91 -2.78 2.51
N GLU A 116 -6.49 -1.89 3.41
CA GLU A 116 -7.36 -1.03 4.21
C GLU A 116 -8.03 0.07 3.37
N ASP A 117 -7.51 0.33 2.17
CA ASP A 117 -8.07 1.28 1.22
C ASP A 117 -9.35 0.72 0.58
N ASP A 118 -10.17 1.62 0.04
CA ASP A 118 -11.52 1.33 -0.47
C ASP A 118 -11.79 1.92 -1.86
N ASP A 119 -10.77 2.45 -2.53
CA ASP A 119 -10.87 2.93 -3.92
C ASP A 119 -10.92 1.76 -4.93
N ILE A 120 -12.10 1.14 -5.05
CA ILE A 120 -12.38 0.05 -5.97
C ILE A 120 -11.98 0.38 -7.42
N SER A 121 -12.15 1.65 -7.82
CA SER A 121 -12.00 2.07 -9.22
C SER A 121 -10.57 1.94 -9.73
N GLU A 122 -9.58 2.02 -8.83
CA GLU A 122 -8.16 1.87 -9.12
C GLU A 122 -7.74 0.40 -9.30
N VAL A 123 -8.47 -0.55 -8.69
CA VAL A 123 -7.98 -1.92 -8.50
C VAL A 123 -8.83 -3.01 -9.16
N ASN A 124 -10.08 -2.71 -9.51
CA ASN A 124 -11.05 -3.70 -9.97
C ASN A 124 -10.91 -4.12 -11.44
N HIS A 125 -9.81 -3.75 -12.10
CA HIS A 125 -9.65 -3.93 -13.53
C HIS A 125 -8.23 -4.26 -13.94
N ILE A 126 -8.11 -4.85 -15.13
CA ILE A 126 -6.86 -5.05 -15.85
C ILE A 126 -7.02 -4.55 -17.29
N TRP A 127 -5.89 -4.27 -17.92
CA TRP A 127 -5.83 -3.89 -19.32
C TRP A 127 -5.15 -5.00 -20.12
N MET A 128 -5.80 -5.45 -21.18
CA MET A 128 -5.32 -6.49 -22.09
C MET A 128 -5.27 -5.93 -23.51
N MET A 129 -4.30 -6.38 -24.31
CA MET A 129 -4.15 -5.94 -25.70
C MET A 129 -4.52 -7.09 -26.64
N ASP A 130 -5.55 -6.89 -27.46
CA ASP A 130 -5.91 -7.79 -28.57
C ASP A 130 -6.38 -6.97 -29.77
N GLY A 131 -5.42 -6.55 -30.60
CA GLY A 131 -5.62 -5.54 -31.66
C GLY A 131 -5.81 -4.13 -31.08
N GLU A 132 -6.73 -3.97 -30.14
CA GLU A 132 -7.02 -2.75 -29.38
C GLU A 132 -6.85 -2.99 -27.86
N LEU A 133 -6.71 -1.91 -27.11
CA LEU A 133 -6.58 -1.96 -25.66
C LEU A 133 -7.96 -2.16 -25.02
N GLU A 134 -8.16 -3.29 -24.34
CA GLU A 134 -9.39 -3.64 -23.67
C GLU A 134 -9.27 -3.58 -22.14
N LYS A 135 -10.28 -2.98 -21.49
CA LYS A 135 -10.41 -2.94 -20.04
C LYS A 135 -11.33 -4.07 -19.57
N ILE A 136 -10.79 -5.04 -18.85
CA ILE A 136 -11.59 -6.08 -18.17
C ILE A 136 -11.81 -5.61 -16.74
N MET A 137 -13.07 -5.47 -16.34
CA MET A 137 -13.45 -4.91 -15.05
C MET A 137 -14.43 -5.82 -14.31
N LEU A 138 -14.26 -5.95 -13.00
CA LEU A 138 -15.21 -6.63 -12.13
C LEU A 138 -16.00 -5.60 -11.31
N ASN A 139 -17.30 -5.82 -11.20
CA ASN A 139 -18.13 -5.05 -10.27
C ASN A 139 -17.85 -5.54 -8.84
N MET A 140 -17.49 -4.62 -7.96
CA MET A 140 -17.22 -4.87 -6.54
C MET A 140 -17.88 -3.76 -5.74
N ASP A 141 -18.47 -4.10 -4.59
CA ASP A 141 -19.10 -3.12 -3.72
C ASP A 141 -18.03 -2.31 -2.95
N PRO A 142 -18.24 -0.99 -2.74
CA PRO A 142 -17.31 -0.17 -1.97
C PRO A 142 -17.14 -0.69 -0.55
N SER A 143 -15.95 -1.18 -0.25
CA SER A 143 -15.53 -1.68 1.07
C SER A 143 -14.01 -1.74 1.10
N PRO A 144 -13.38 -1.79 2.30
CA PRO A 144 -11.97 -2.08 2.40
C PRO A 144 -11.62 -3.36 1.64
N PHE A 145 -10.56 -3.35 0.84
CA PHE A 145 -10.22 -4.46 -0.05
C PHE A 145 -10.04 -5.81 0.64
N PHE A 146 -9.65 -5.81 1.93
CA PHE A 146 -9.55 -7.05 2.71
C PHE A 146 -10.90 -7.72 3.01
N GLN A 147 -12.01 -7.00 2.87
CA GLN A 147 -13.37 -7.52 3.07
C GLN A 147 -14.02 -8.03 1.78
N ILE A 148 -13.44 -7.71 0.62
CA ILE A 148 -14.00 -8.08 -0.68
C ILE A 148 -13.75 -9.56 -0.96
N SER A 149 -14.82 -10.27 -1.34
CA SER A 149 -14.75 -11.64 -1.85
C SER A 149 -15.27 -11.73 -3.28
N LEU A 150 -14.48 -12.33 -4.17
CA LEU A 150 -14.89 -12.62 -5.53
C LEU A 150 -15.70 -13.92 -5.56
N THR A 151 -16.89 -13.84 -6.14
CA THR A 151 -17.74 -15.02 -6.40
C THR A 151 -17.08 -15.94 -7.41
N GLN A 152 -17.45 -17.23 -7.38
CA GLN A 152 -17.00 -18.20 -8.38
C GLN A 152 -17.31 -17.71 -9.80
N HIS A 153 -18.50 -17.14 -10.01
CA HIS A 153 -18.91 -16.60 -11.30
C HIS A 153 -18.01 -15.46 -11.79
N GLN A 154 -17.64 -14.50 -10.93
CA GLN A 154 -16.71 -13.42 -11.30
C GLN A 154 -15.33 -13.98 -11.70
N ARG A 155 -14.83 -14.99 -11.00
CA ARG A 155 -13.54 -15.63 -11.33
C ARG A 155 -13.60 -16.39 -12.65
N ASP A 156 -14.67 -17.13 -12.90
CA ASP A 156 -14.86 -17.87 -14.15
C ASP A 156 -15.02 -16.93 -15.35
N MET A 157 -15.75 -15.82 -15.17
CA MET A 157 -15.88 -14.76 -16.17
C MET A 157 -14.52 -14.13 -16.52
N LEU A 158 -13.71 -13.83 -15.51
CA LEU A 158 -12.37 -13.27 -15.70
C LEU A 158 -11.46 -14.23 -16.49
N ILE A 159 -11.43 -15.51 -16.10
CA ILE A 159 -10.64 -16.54 -16.78
C ILE A 159 -11.11 -16.70 -18.23
N SER A 160 -12.43 -16.78 -18.45
CA SER A 160 -13.00 -16.94 -19.79
C SER A 160 -12.65 -15.76 -20.70
N ARG A 161 -12.70 -14.53 -20.18
CA ARG A 161 -12.34 -13.35 -20.97
C ARG A 161 -10.85 -13.32 -21.33
N ILE A 162 -9.98 -13.70 -20.39
CA ILE A 162 -8.54 -13.80 -20.67
C ILE A 162 -8.26 -14.93 -21.68
N GLN A 163 -9.00 -16.04 -21.61
CA GLN A 163 -8.91 -17.14 -22.58
C GLN A 163 -9.24 -16.70 -24.01
N GLU A 164 -10.24 -15.83 -24.18
CA GLU A 164 -10.64 -15.28 -25.49
C GLU A 164 -9.59 -14.32 -26.06
N LEU A 165 -8.97 -13.51 -25.19
CA LEU A 165 -8.00 -12.47 -25.57
C LEU A 165 -6.55 -12.96 -25.67
N THR A 166 -6.27 -14.22 -25.37
CA THR A 166 -4.91 -14.76 -25.38
C THR A 166 -4.80 -16.03 -26.23
N PRO A 167 -3.75 -16.17 -27.05
CA PRO A 167 -3.54 -17.37 -27.82
C PRO A 167 -3.32 -18.59 -26.89
N PRO A 168 -3.68 -19.80 -27.33
CA PRO A 168 -3.31 -21.00 -26.60
C PRO A 168 -1.79 -21.15 -26.55
N THR A 169 -1.24 -21.25 -25.34
CA THR A 169 0.17 -21.55 -25.09
C THR A 169 0.28 -22.73 -24.13
N GLU A 170 1.45 -23.35 -24.07
CA GLU A 170 1.72 -24.49 -23.17
C GLU A 170 1.63 -24.10 -21.68
N PHE A 171 1.78 -22.82 -21.35
CA PHE A 171 1.71 -22.30 -19.97
C PHE A 171 0.30 -21.88 -19.54
N ARG A 172 -0.61 -21.70 -20.50
CA ARG A 172 -1.91 -21.05 -20.27
C ARG A 172 -2.76 -21.76 -19.22
N GLU A 173 -2.88 -23.08 -19.30
CA GLU A 173 -3.67 -23.85 -18.33
C GLU A 173 -3.04 -23.85 -16.94
N HIS A 174 -1.71 -23.80 -16.85
CA HIS A 174 -1.03 -23.67 -15.56
C HIS A 174 -1.38 -22.34 -14.89
N VAL A 175 -1.32 -21.21 -15.63
CA VAL A 175 -1.69 -19.89 -15.12
C VAL A 175 -3.14 -19.85 -14.64
N PHE A 176 -4.08 -20.41 -15.40
CA PHE A 176 -5.47 -20.47 -14.95
C PHE A 176 -5.67 -21.39 -13.75
N SER A 177 -4.92 -22.49 -13.66
CA SER A 177 -4.94 -23.34 -12.47
C SER A 177 -4.47 -22.59 -11.23
N LEU A 178 -3.45 -21.74 -11.33
CA LEU A 178 -3.00 -20.89 -10.22
C LEU A 178 -4.11 -19.93 -9.78
N ILE A 179 -4.74 -19.23 -10.73
CA ILE A 179 -5.83 -18.27 -10.42
C ILE A 179 -7.02 -18.99 -9.77
N ARG A 180 -7.41 -20.17 -10.28
CA ARG A 180 -8.51 -20.99 -9.70
C ARG A 180 -8.16 -21.50 -8.31
N GLY A 181 -6.90 -21.78 -8.03
CA GLY A 181 -6.41 -22.26 -6.74
C GLY A 181 -6.30 -21.18 -5.66
N CYS A 182 -6.38 -19.90 -6.04
CA CYS A 182 -6.31 -18.80 -5.10
C CYS A 182 -7.60 -18.63 -4.27
N SER A 183 -7.46 -17.93 -3.15
CA SER A 183 -8.51 -17.49 -2.25
C SER A 183 -9.61 -16.73 -3.00
N SER A 184 -10.84 -16.77 -2.48
CA SER A 184 -11.90 -15.89 -2.96
C SER A 184 -11.74 -14.46 -2.43
N GLY A 185 -11.01 -14.26 -1.32
CA GLY A 185 -10.73 -12.93 -0.79
C GLY A 185 -9.83 -12.14 -1.75
N PHE A 186 -10.23 -10.93 -2.14
CA PHE A 186 -9.54 -10.14 -3.16
C PHE A 186 -8.11 -9.77 -2.76
N SER A 187 -7.94 -9.24 -1.54
CA SER A 187 -6.61 -8.93 -0.97
C SER A 187 -5.72 -10.18 -0.84
N GLU A 188 -6.31 -11.31 -0.44
CA GLU A 188 -5.58 -12.56 -0.23
C GLU A 188 -5.19 -13.22 -1.55
N MET A 189 -6.06 -13.21 -2.55
CA MET A 189 -5.74 -13.65 -3.91
C MET A 189 -4.55 -12.88 -4.46
N PHE A 190 -4.53 -11.56 -4.33
CA PHE A 190 -3.40 -10.73 -4.72
C PHE A 190 -2.10 -11.17 -4.03
N SER A 191 -2.16 -11.38 -2.71
CA SER A 191 -0.99 -11.81 -1.92
C SER A 191 -0.52 -13.22 -2.28
N GLN A 192 -1.42 -14.17 -2.57
CA GLN A 192 -1.06 -15.51 -3.02
C GLN A 192 -0.41 -15.50 -4.40
N LEU A 193 -0.91 -14.67 -5.34
CA LEU A 193 -0.30 -14.50 -6.66
C LEU A 193 1.13 -13.94 -6.54
N LEU A 194 1.34 -12.89 -5.74
CA LEU A 194 2.69 -12.37 -5.50
C LEU A 194 3.59 -13.39 -4.79
N THR A 195 3.08 -14.09 -3.78
CA THR A 195 3.83 -15.16 -3.08
C THR A 195 4.28 -16.24 -4.06
N THR A 196 3.42 -16.60 -5.02
CA THR A 196 3.74 -17.59 -6.06
C THR A 196 4.79 -17.05 -7.03
N LEU A 197 4.65 -15.81 -7.51
CA LEU A 197 5.59 -15.19 -8.45
C LEU A 197 6.98 -14.96 -7.85
N PHE A 198 7.06 -14.78 -6.53
CA PHE A 198 8.29 -14.49 -5.79
C PHE A 198 8.71 -15.63 -4.84
N SER A 199 8.27 -16.85 -5.09
CA SER A 199 8.51 -18.01 -4.21
C SER A 199 10.00 -18.23 -3.92
N ASP A 200 10.85 -17.98 -4.90
CA ASP A 200 12.30 -18.22 -4.82
C ASP A 200 13.08 -16.98 -4.34
N HIS A 201 12.37 -15.95 -3.87
CA HIS A 201 12.94 -14.65 -3.53
C HIS A 201 12.67 -14.19 -2.09
N GLY A 202 12.01 -15.01 -1.27
CA GLY A 202 11.80 -14.71 0.16
C GLY A 202 10.97 -13.44 0.42
N LEU A 203 10.14 -13.01 -0.54
CA LEU A 203 9.29 -11.84 -0.40
C LEU A 203 8.24 -12.07 0.68
N VAL A 204 8.29 -11.28 1.75
CA VAL A 204 7.36 -11.37 2.88
C VAL A 204 6.14 -10.50 2.62
N MET A 205 4.94 -11.08 2.62
CA MET A 205 3.70 -10.32 2.50
C MET A 205 3.25 -9.79 3.87
N VAL A 206 2.89 -8.51 3.95
CA VAL A 206 2.38 -7.86 5.16
C VAL A 206 0.98 -7.33 4.90
N GLU A 207 0.04 -7.69 5.78
CA GLU A 207 -1.39 -7.40 5.68
C GLU A 207 -1.82 -6.44 6.82
N PRO A 208 -1.90 -5.12 6.56
CA PRO A 208 -1.92 -4.08 7.59
C PRO A 208 -3.07 -4.16 8.57
N HIS A 209 -4.26 -4.55 8.10
CA HIS A 209 -5.46 -4.64 8.94
C HIS A 209 -5.33 -5.68 10.07
N LEU A 210 -4.32 -6.56 10.01
CA LEU A 210 -4.03 -7.54 11.05
C LEU A 210 -3.19 -6.97 12.22
N PHE A 211 -2.81 -5.70 12.16
CA PHE A 211 -1.99 -5.04 13.19
C PHE A 211 -2.70 -3.89 13.88
N SER A 212 -4.05 -3.88 13.91
CA SER A 212 -4.83 -2.79 14.49
C SER A 212 -4.46 -2.50 15.95
N GLU A 213 -4.33 -3.54 16.78
CA GLU A 213 -3.87 -3.41 18.16
C GLU A 213 -2.46 -2.81 18.26
N GLN A 214 -1.53 -3.30 17.44
CA GLN A 214 -0.16 -2.81 17.45
C GLN A 214 -0.04 -1.40 16.88
N ALA A 215 -0.95 -0.98 15.99
CA ALA A 215 -1.01 0.36 15.43
C ALA A 215 -1.75 1.37 16.34
N ALA A 216 -2.54 0.90 17.32
CA ALA A 216 -3.34 1.73 18.20
C ALA A 216 -2.56 2.88 18.88
N PRO A 217 -1.32 2.69 19.39
CA PRO A 217 -0.56 3.80 19.98
C PRO A 217 -0.34 4.97 19.02
N LEU A 218 -0.22 4.72 17.72
CA LEU A 218 -0.07 5.78 16.73
C LEU A 218 -1.41 6.47 16.43
N PHE A 219 -2.52 5.72 16.40
CA PHE A 219 -3.86 6.31 16.30
C PHE A 219 -4.20 7.17 17.52
N GLU A 220 -3.79 6.77 18.72
CA GLU A 220 -3.91 7.60 19.92
C GLU A 220 -3.22 8.96 19.73
N GLN A 221 -1.99 8.97 19.20
CA GLN A 221 -1.29 10.23 18.90
C GLN A 221 -2.02 11.08 17.86
N LEU A 222 -2.62 10.44 16.84
CA LEU A 222 -3.42 11.14 15.84
C LEU A 222 -4.72 11.71 16.43
N ILE A 223 -5.34 11.04 17.40
CA ILE A 223 -6.52 11.54 18.12
C ILE A 223 -6.13 12.72 19.03
N ARG A 224 -5.03 12.62 19.79
CA ARG A 224 -4.57 13.72 20.66
C ARG A 224 -4.07 14.94 19.89
N HIS A 225 -3.69 14.76 18.63
CA HIS A 225 -3.16 15.80 17.76
C HIS A 225 -3.86 15.79 16.38
N PRO A 226 -5.18 16.04 16.34
CA PRO A 226 -6.08 15.69 15.22
C PRO A 226 -5.59 16.15 13.85
N VAL A 227 -5.20 17.42 13.78
CA VAL A 227 -4.83 18.09 12.52
C VAL A 227 -3.31 18.22 12.33
N LYS A 228 -2.49 17.79 13.29
CA LYS A 228 -1.06 18.11 13.32
C LYS A 228 -0.30 17.55 12.12
N ALA A 229 -0.59 16.32 11.73
CA ALA A 229 0.04 15.70 10.57
C ALA A 229 -0.37 16.41 9.26
N VAL A 230 -1.63 16.81 9.13
CA VAL A 230 -2.11 17.59 7.98
C VAL A 230 -1.46 18.97 7.92
N GLU A 231 -1.33 19.66 9.06
CA GLU A 231 -0.62 20.94 9.13
C GLU A 231 0.84 20.84 8.64
N LEU A 232 1.56 19.80 9.08
CA LEU A 232 2.97 19.59 8.70
C LEU A 232 3.10 19.27 7.21
N VAL A 233 2.24 18.41 6.67
CA VAL A 233 2.21 18.08 5.24
C VAL A 233 1.82 19.30 4.41
N SER A 234 0.85 20.12 4.87
CA SER A 234 0.47 21.33 4.16
C SER A 234 1.61 22.34 4.12
N LYS A 235 2.30 22.56 5.24
CA LYS A 235 3.48 23.46 5.29
C LYS A 235 4.61 22.98 4.37
N ALA A 236 4.86 21.67 4.32
CA ALA A 236 5.80 21.09 3.37
C ALA A 236 5.35 21.33 1.91
N GLY A 237 4.05 21.17 1.64
CA GLY A 237 3.43 21.46 0.35
C GLY A 237 3.59 22.93 -0.07
N ASP A 238 3.28 23.89 0.81
CA ASP A 238 3.45 25.33 0.58
C ASP A 238 4.91 25.65 0.22
N SER A 239 5.85 25.06 0.97
CA SER A 239 7.27 25.26 0.76
C SER A 239 7.76 24.64 -0.56
N LEU A 240 7.24 23.48 -0.97
CA LEU A 240 7.55 22.86 -2.26
C LEU A 240 7.01 23.70 -3.43
N GLU A 241 5.81 24.26 -3.30
CA GLU A 241 5.22 25.16 -4.30
C GLU A 241 6.03 26.44 -4.46
N ALA A 242 6.52 27.01 -3.36
CA ALA A 242 7.42 28.18 -3.39
C ALA A 242 8.76 27.90 -4.11
N LEU A 243 9.21 26.64 -4.15
CA LEU A 243 10.39 26.19 -4.88
C LEU A 243 10.10 25.83 -6.35
N GLY A 244 8.83 25.93 -6.79
CA GLY A 244 8.41 25.62 -8.15
C GLY A 244 8.03 24.15 -8.39
N TYR A 245 7.90 23.35 -7.33
CA TYR A 245 7.38 21.99 -7.42
C TYR A 245 5.86 21.95 -7.26
N ARG A 246 5.25 20.84 -7.68
CA ARG A 246 3.82 20.59 -7.47
C ARG A 246 3.59 19.97 -6.09
N ARG A 247 2.62 20.48 -5.33
CA ARG A 247 2.12 19.81 -4.12
C ARG A 247 1.56 18.42 -4.46
N GLN A 248 1.91 17.44 -3.64
CA GLN A 248 1.51 16.04 -3.85
C GLN A 248 0.22 15.65 -3.12
N ILE A 249 -0.03 16.24 -1.94
CA ILE A 249 -1.16 15.91 -1.07
C ILE A 249 -2.00 17.15 -0.83
N HIS A 250 -3.29 17.07 -1.17
CA HIS A 250 -4.28 18.12 -0.89
C HIS A 250 -5.27 17.60 0.15
N LYS A 251 -5.31 18.21 1.33
CA LYS A 251 -6.25 17.91 2.42
C LYS A 251 -6.80 19.21 2.99
N LEU A 252 -8.02 19.16 3.51
CA LEU A 252 -8.62 20.31 4.19
C LEU A 252 -7.96 20.49 5.57
N PRO A 253 -7.85 21.72 6.09
CA PRO A 253 -7.15 21.98 7.36
C PRO A 253 -7.75 21.29 8.58
N ASP A 254 -9.04 20.98 8.54
CA ASP A 254 -9.82 20.28 9.56
C ASP A 254 -9.75 18.74 9.42
N SER A 255 -9.10 18.22 8.38
CA SER A 255 -9.00 16.78 8.16
C SER A 255 -8.08 16.12 9.19
N CYS A 256 -8.53 14.99 9.75
CA CYS A 256 -7.69 14.10 10.53
C CYS A 256 -6.92 13.15 9.60
N SER A 257 -5.80 12.61 10.08
CA SER A 257 -4.98 11.65 9.33
C SER A 257 -5.37 10.19 9.57
N PHE A 258 -6.63 9.89 9.86
CA PHE A 258 -7.16 8.53 9.97
C PHE A 258 -8.62 8.47 9.50
N TYR A 259 -9.10 7.26 9.21
CA TYR A 259 -10.50 6.97 8.91
C TYR A 259 -11.11 6.15 10.05
N LEU A 260 -12.44 6.21 10.18
CA LEU A 260 -13.21 5.41 11.12
C LEU A 260 -14.22 4.54 10.36
N ALA A 261 -14.21 3.23 10.62
CA ALA A 261 -15.13 2.28 10.02
C ALA A 261 -16.44 2.24 10.82
N LEU A 262 -17.54 2.71 10.23
CA LEU A 262 -18.88 2.72 10.84
C LEU A 262 -19.91 2.17 9.86
N GLY A 263 -20.75 1.23 10.30
CA GLY A 263 -21.82 0.67 9.47
C GLY A 263 -21.34 -0.02 8.19
N GLY A 264 -20.10 -0.53 8.18
CA GLY A 264 -19.46 -1.14 7.00
C GLY A 264 -18.82 -0.14 6.03
N ALA A 265 -18.91 1.17 6.29
CA ALA A 265 -18.28 2.21 5.48
C ALA A 265 -17.03 2.76 6.17
N ARG A 266 -16.01 3.09 5.38
CA ARG A 266 -14.79 3.75 5.84
C ARG A 266 -14.94 5.27 5.72
N LEU A 267 -15.13 5.95 6.85
CA LEU A 267 -15.49 7.37 6.87
C LEU A 267 -14.29 8.26 7.17
N PRO A 268 -14.07 9.34 6.40
CA PRO A 268 -13.05 10.33 6.74
C PRO A 268 -13.44 11.03 8.05
N VAL A 269 -12.43 11.32 8.87
CA VAL A 269 -12.63 12.05 10.13
C VAL A 269 -12.17 13.50 9.98
N THR A 270 -12.99 14.45 10.43
CA THR A 270 -12.63 15.86 10.55
C THR A 270 -12.68 16.31 12.01
N TYR A 271 -12.08 17.47 12.33
CA TYR A 271 -12.03 18.02 13.67
C TYR A 271 -12.25 19.54 13.68
N ASP A 272 -13.28 19.98 14.42
CA ASP A 272 -13.63 21.40 14.59
C ASP A 272 -14.06 21.72 16.04
N THR A 273 -13.27 21.25 17.02
CA THR A 273 -13.49 21.17 18.49
C THR A 273 -13.94 19.78 18.95
N VAL A 274 -14.74 19.10 18.13
CA VAL A 274 -15.08 17.67 18.26
C VAL A 274 -14.72 16.96 16.97
N PHE A 275 -14.64 15.63 17.01
CA PHE A 275 -14.40 14.80 15.84
C PHE A 275 -15.72 14.49 15.14
N HIS A 276 -15.74 14.53 13.81
CA HIS A 276 -16.90 14.11 13.02
C HIS A 276 -16.52 12.97 12.08
N ALA A 277 -17.38 11.95 12.04
CA ALA A 277 -17.31 10.86 11.07
C ALA A 277 -18.72 10.58 10.54
N GLY A 278 -19.00 11.01 9.31
CA GLY A 278 -20.36 11.00 8.77
C GLY A 278 -21.29 11.90 9.57
N GLU A 279 -22.39 11.34 10.09
CA GLU A 279 -23.37 12.06 10.93
C GLU A 279 -23.06 11.95 12.43
N SER A 280 -22.02 11.22 12.81
CA SER A 280 -21.64 11.01 14.21
C SER A 280 -20.56 11.99 14.66
N ALA A 281 -20.68 12.46 15.90
CA ALA A 281 -19.70 13.33 16.54
C ALA A 281 -19.14 12.66 17.80
N TYR A 282 -17.85 12.87 18.06
CA TYR A 282 -17.13 12.26 19.17
C TYR A 282 -16.22 13.28 19.86
N THR A 283 -16.14 13.21 21.18
CA THR A 283 -15.08 13.85 21.96
C THR A 283 -13.78 13.06 21.85
N GLU A 284 -12.65 13.67 22.25
CA GLU A 284 -11.36 12.97 22.34
C GLU A 284 -11.47 11.71 23.21
N SER A 285 -12.11 11.83 24.39
CA SER A 285 -12.25 10.70 25.32
C SER A 285 -13.08 9.56 24.72
N GLU A 286 -14.16 9.86 23.99
CA GLU A 286 -14.99 8.84 23.35
C GLU A 286 -14.23 8.11 22.24
N LEU A 287 -13.45 8.82 21.41
CA LEU A 287 -12.62 8.17 20.39
C LEU A 287 -11.49 7.34 21.00
N LEU A 288 -10.90 7.77 22.12
CA LEU A 288 -9.88 6.99 22.80
C LEU A 288 -10.45 5.69 23.38
N THR A 289 -11.63 5.75 24.02
CA THR A 289 -12.34 4.54 24.45
C THR A 289 -12.68 3.65 23.25
N LEU A 290 -13.15 4.23 22.15
CA LEU A 290 -13.46 3.47 20.94
C LEU A 290 -12.22 2.80 20.34
N LEU A 291 -11.05 3.45 20.38
CA LEU A 291 -9.79 2.88 19.93
C LEU A 291 -9.31 1.73 20.82
N GLU A 292 -9.53 1.84 22.14
CA GLU A 292 -9.22 0.77 23.09
C GLU A 292 -10.11 -0.46 22.89
N GLU A 293 -11.41 -0.25 22.63
CA GLU A 293 -12.40 -1.33 22.47
C GLU A 293 -12.40 -1.94 21.06
N HIS A 294 -12.19 -1.13 20.03
CA HIS A 294 -12.34 -1.47 18.61
C HIS A 294 -11.21 -0.88 17.75
N PRO A 295 -9.94 -1.24 17.98
CA PRO A 295 -8.82 -0.72 17.20
C PRO A 295 -8.93 -1.05 15.70
N GLU A 296 -9.62 -2.14 15.34
CA GLU A 296 -9.87 -2.55 13.96
C GLU A 296 -10.79 -1.60 13.17
N TRP A 297 -11.43 -0.64 13.84
CA TRP A 297 -12.24 0.39 13.16
C TRP A 297 -11.39 1.55 12.66
N PHE A 298 -10.13 1.66 13.09
CA PHE A 298 -9.24 2.75 12.71
C PHE A 298 -8.34 2.32 11.57
N SER A 299 -8.29 3.13 10.50
CA SER A 299 -7.40 2.86 9.37
C SER A 299 -6.64 4.09 8.89
N SER A 300 -5.51 3.83 8.25
CA SER A 300 -4.56 4.84 7.83
C SER A 300 -5.06 5.72 6.67
N THR A 301 -4.64 6.98 6.63
CA THR A 301 -4.71 7.81 5.40
C THR A 301 -3.39 7.73 4.64
N VAL A 302 -3.33 8.32 3.44
CA VAL A 302 -2.06 8.49 2.71
C VAL A 302 -0.97 9.20 3.55
N ILE A 303 -1.35 10.03 4.53
CA ILE A 303 -0.41 10.75 5.40
C ILE A 303 0.10 9.87 6.55
N SER A 304 -0.78 9.11 7.20
CA SER A 304 -0.41 8.30 8.38
C SER A 304 0.07 6.89 8.03
N ARG A 305 -0.24 6.36 6.84
CA ARG A 305 0.20 5.03 6.42
C ARG A 305 1.73 4.85 6.48
N PRO A 306 2.57 5.78 5.99
CA PRO A 306 4.02 5.65 6.14
C PRO A 306 4.46 5.69 7.60
N LEU A 307 3.77 6.44 8.46
CA LEU A 307 4.07 6.51 9.90
C LEU A 307 3.76 5.17 10.59
N ILE A 308 2.63 4.55 10.26
CA ILE A 308 2.24 3.24 10.79
C ILE A 308 3.20 2.16 10.32
N GLN A 309 3.55 2.15 9.03
CA GLN A 309 4.51 1.20 8.48
C GLN A 309 5.87 1.27 9.19
N ASP A 310 6.43 2.47 9.33
CA ASP A 310 7.74 2.66 9.97
C ASP A 310 7.70 2.48 11.49
N PHE A 311 6.51 2.63 12.11
CA PHE A 311 6.31 2.29 13.52
C PHE A 311 6.30 0.77 13.75
N LEU A 312 5.70 0.00 12.84
CA LEU A 312 5.56 -1.45 12.97
C LEU A 312 6.78 -2.24 12.48
N LEU A 313 7.54 -1.70 11.52
CA LEU A 313 8.61 -2.42 10.82
C LEU A 313 9.98 -1.74 11.01
N PRO A 314 11.08 -2.52 11.04
CA PRO A 314 12.44 -1.99 11.10
C PRO A 314 12.89 -1.49 9.71
N THR A 315 12.22 -0.46 9.18
CA THR A 315 12.42 0.02 7.81
C THR A 315 13.80 0.64 7.60
N LEU A 316 14.61 -0.01 6.75
CA LEU A 316 15.87 0.52 6.23
C LEU A 316 15.63 1.48 5.07
N ALA A 317 14.85 1.02 4.10
CA ALA A 317 14.49 1.76 2.90
C ALA A 317 13.04 1.44 2.51
N TYR A 318 12.35 2.47 2.02
CA TYR A 318 11.06 2.33 1.37
C TYR A 318 11.24 2.52 -0.14
N ASN A 319 10.75 1.57 -0.94
CA ASN A 319 10.67 1.69 -2.38
C ASN A 319 9.29 2.22 -2.78
N PRO A 320 9.14 3.53 -3.03
CA PRO A 320 7.85 4.13 -3.33
C PRO A 320 7.33 3.69 -4.70
N PRO A 321 6.01 3.82 -4.97
CA PRO A 321 5.56 3.88 -6.35
C PRO A 321 6.30 5.00 -7.09
N GLY A 322 6.67 4.78 -8.35
CA GLY A 322 7.02 5.90 -9.23
C GLY A 322 5.87 6.91 -9.21
N ILE A 323 6.16 8.22 -9.19
CA ILE A 323 5.11 9.25 -9.14
C ILE A 323 4.15 9.01 -10.30
N GLN A 324 2.97 8.47 -9.99
CA GLN A 324 1.85 8.49 -10.90
C GLN A 324 1.37 9.93 -10.92
N ASP A 325 1.56 10.59 -12.05
CA ASP A 325 0.99 11.92 -12.27
C ASP A 325 -0.54 11.75 -12.09
N GLN A 326 -1.11 12.26 -10.99
CA GLN A 326 -2.55 12.23 -10.69
C GLN A 326 -3.32 13.15 -11.66
N LYS A 327 -3.21 12.89 -12.96
CA LYS A 327 -3.97 13.56 -14.03
C LYS A 327 -5.12 12.70 -14.57
N SER A 328 -5.31 11.49 -14.06
CA SER A 328 -6.42 10.60 -14.47
C SER A 328 -7.58 10.54 -13.48
N ALA A 329 -7.47 11.09 -12.26
CA ALA A 329 -8.62 11.31 -11.39
C ALA A 329 -9.28 12.65 -11.74
N GLY A 330 -9.80 12.75 -12.96
CA GLY A 330 -10.81 13.75 -13.29
C GLY A 330 -12.03 13.46 -12.44
N LYS A 331 -12.20 14.22 -11.36
CA LYS A 331 -13.51 14.40 -10.74
C LYS A 331 -14.45 14.92 -11.83
N ILE A 332 -15.40 14.08 -12.24
CA ILE A 332 -16.73 14.51 -12.65
C ILE A 332 -17.60 14.38 -11.41
#